data_AF-A0A7U9SW98-F1
#
_entry.id   AF-A0A7U9SW98-F1
#
_cell.length_a   1.000
_cell.length_b   1.000
_cell.length_c   1.000
_cell.angle_alpha   90.00
_cell.angle_beta   90.00
_cell.angle_gamma   90.00
#
_symmetry.space_group_name_H-M   'P 1'
#
loop_
_entity.id
_entity.type
_entity.pdbx_description
1 polymer ?
#
loop_
_entity_poly.entity_id
_entity_poly.type
_entity_poly.pdbx_seq_one_letter_code
_entity_poly.pdbx_strand_id
1 'polypeptide(L)'
;MTKEEAADETLWKEYQEAMDKVQTEAVDISDKGQIPVREIDLGEQGHLVYSPIAVRVDMSKGFGLSDVEAQDPGNMKYMEIKFKDGSSYVVSDSENMIENNGYILGAGEWYKTVFNRLIDTDEIAEIIVNDVVFPVE
;
A
#
# COMPACT_ATOMS: atom_id res chain seq x y z
N MET A 1 29.99 9.10 24.41
CA MET A 1 30.85 8.12 25.07
C MET A 1 32.29 8.56 24.86
N THR A 2 32.91 9.10 25.91
CA THR A 2 34.32 9.48 25.90
C THR A 2 35.20 8.21 26.00
N LYS A 3 36.48 8.30 25.64
CA LYS A 3 37.42 7.16 25.76
C LYS A 3 37.62 6.70 27.21
N GLU A 4 37.32 7.58 28.16
CA GLU A 4 37.42 7.33 29.60
C GLU A 4 36.20 6.55 30.11
N GLU A 5 34.99 6.90 29.65
CA GLU A 5 33.75 6.14 29.91
C GLU A 5 33.77 4.73 29.32
N ALA A 6 34.51 4.51 28.22
CA ALA A 6 34.65 3.20 27.60
C ALA A 6 35.66 2.27 28.32
N ALA A 7 36.55 2.83 29.16
CA ALA A 7 37.59 2.11 29.89
C ALA A 7 37.20 1.82 31.35
N ASP A 8 36.02 2.27 31.79
CA ASP A 8 35.52 2.05 33.14
C ASP A 8 34.99 0.62 33.29
N GLU A 9 35.78 -0.22 33.96
CA GLU A 9 35.45 -1.62 34.25
C GLU A 9 34.18 -1.78 35.10
N THR A 10 33.80 -0.77 35.89
CA THR A 10 32.56 -0.82 36.68
C THR A 10 31.31 -0.68 35.82
N LEU A 11 31.33 0.21 34.81
CA LEU A 11 30.25 0.33 33.84
C LEU A 11 30.04 -0.97 33.03
N TRP A 12 31.13 -1.63 32.64
CA TRP A 12 31.06 -2.92 31.96
C TRP A 12 30.48 -4.03 32.85
N LYS A 13 30.86 -4.05 34.13
CA LYS A 13 30.33 -5.02 35.08
C LYS A 13 28.84 -4.83 35.33
N GLU A 14 28.40 -3.59 35.54
CA GLU A 14 26.98 -3.27 35.71
C GLU A 14 26.16 -3.60 34.45
N TYR A 15 26.71 -3.34 33.27
CA TYR A 15 26.09 -3.73 31.99
C TYR A 15 25.92 -5.25 31.86
N GLN A 16 26.96 -6.03 32.18
CA GLN A 16 26.88 -7.49 32.14
C GLN A 16 25.89 -8.05 33.16
N GLU A 17 25.90 -7.54 34.41
CA GLU A 17 24.93 -7.93 35.44
C GLU A 17 23.48 -7.57 35.06
N ALA A 18 23.28 -6.50 34.29
CA ALA A 18 21.97 -6.15 33.75
C ALA A 18 21.56 -7.09 32.60
N MET A 19 22.47 -7.38 31.67
CA MET A 19 22.23 -8.28 30.53
C MET A 19 21.98 -9.73 30.96
N ASP A 20 22.67 -10.22 32.00
CA ASP A 20 22.45 -11.55 32.58
C ASP A 20 21.04 -11.72 33.18
N LYS A 21 20.38 -10.61 33.52
CA LYS A 21 18.99 -10.58 34.02
C LYS A 21 17.97 -10.35 32.91
N VAL A 22 18.40 -10.01 31.70
CA VAL A 22 17.50 -9.83 30.56
C VAL A 22 17.02 -11.22 30.13
N GLN A 23 15.71 -11.42 30.25
CA GLN A 23 15.04 -12.53 29.61
C GLN A 23 14.44 -12.01 28.30
N THR A 24 14.86 -12.60 27.19
CA THR A 24 14.23 -12.36 25.89
C THR A 24 13.27 -13.50 25.60
N GLU A 25 12.07 -13.16 25.19
CA GLU A 25 11.15 -14.10 24.57
C GLU A 25 10.87 -13.66 23.13
N ALA A 26 10.80 -14.62 22.24
CA ALA A 26 10.28 -14.41 20.90
C ALA A 26 8.76 -14.60 20.97
N VAL A 27 8.03 -13.49 20.95
CA VAL A 27 6.58 -13.51 20.82
C VAL A 27 6.26 -13.44 19.34
N ASP A 28 5.50 -14.42 18.83
CA ASP A 28 4.90 -14.30 17.51
C ASP A 28 3.80 -13.23 17.59
N ILE A 29 4.02 -12.08 16.94
CA ILE A 29 3.14 -10.92 17.06
C ILE A 29 1.82 -11.14 16.30
N SER A 30 1.73 -12.14 15.41
CA SER A 30 0.47 -12.43 14.72
C SER A 30 0.27 -13.89 14.33
N ASP A 31 -0.74 -14.53 14.93
CA ASP A 31 -1.44 -15.71 14.36
C ASP A 31 -2.19 -15.37 13.05
N LYS A 32 -2.18 -14.10 12.65
CA LYS A 32 -2.89 -13.59 11.48
C LYS A 32 -1.96 -13.66 10.28
N GLY A 33 -2.41 -14.36 9.23
CA GLY A 33 -1.69 -14.49 7.97
C GLY A 33 -1.46 -13.14 7.26
N GLN A 34 -0.88 -13.21 6.05
CA GLN A 34 -0.64 -12.02 5.23
C GLN A 34 -1.94 -11.24 4.96
N ILE A 35 -1.81 -9.92 4.83
CA ILE A 35 -2.91 -9.05 4.38
C ILE A 35 -3.44 -9.62 3.05
N PRO A 36 -4.76 -9.85 2.90
CA PRO A 36 -5.29 -10.42 1.68
C PRO A 36 -5.02 -9.47 0.50
N VAL A 37 -4.44 -10.03 -0.55
CA VAL A 37 -4.20 -9.36 -1.82
C VAL A 37 -5.05 -10.03 -2.88
N ARG A 38 -5.77 -9.22 -3.65
CA ARG A 38 -6.64 -9.65 -4.75
C ARG A 38 -6.16 -9.04 -6.06
N GLU A 39 -6.44 -9.72 -7.14
CA GLU A 39 -6.00 -9.37 -8.49
C GLU A 39 -7.21 -9.45 -9.43
N ILE A 40 -7.33 -8.45 -10.30
CA ILE A 40 -8.31 -8.43 -11.39
C ILE A 40 -7.51 -8.20 -12.66
N ASP A 41 -7.45 -9.24 -13.50
CA ASP A 41 -6.80 -9.21 -14.80
C ASP A 41 -7.87 -9.40 -15.89
N LEU A 42 -8.19 -8.31 -16.58
CA LEU A 42 -9.11 -8.28 -17.73
C LEU A 42 -8.34 -8.41 -19.06
N GLY A 43 -7.07 -8.81 -19.02
CA GLY A 43 -6.15 -8.79 -20.15
C GLY A 43 -5.85 -7.36 -20.59
N GLU A 44 -5.82 -7.12 -21.91
CA GLU A 44 -5.56 -5.80 -22.51
C GLU A 44 -6.57 -4.72 -22.09
N GLN A 45 -7.71 -5.10 -21.51
CA GLN A 45 -8.75 -4.18 -21.06
C GLN A 45 -8.49 -3.58 -19.68
N GLY A 46 -7.49 -4.09 -18.94
CA GLY A 46 -7.10 -3.53 -17.65
C GLY A 46 -6.56 -4.59 -16.70
N HIS A 47 -5.63 -4.18 -15.84
CA HIS A 47 -5.09 -5.05 -14.80
C HIS A 47 -4.78 -4.26 -13.53
N LEU A 48 -5.26 -4.75 -12.38
CA LEU A 48 -4.92 -4.18 -11.08
C LEU A 48 -4.80 -5.23 -9.98
N VAL A 49 -4.12 -4.84 -8.92
CA VAL A 49 -3.96 -5.64 -7.69
C VAL A 49 -4.23 -4.75 -6.50
N TYR A 50 -5.05 -5.21 -5.56
CA TYR A 50 -5.50 -4.42 -4.42
C TYR A 50 -5.50 -5.21 -3.12
N SER A 51 -5.54 -4.47 -2.03
CA SER A 51 -5.54 -4.96 -0.64
C SER A 51 -6.30 -3.96 0.24
N PRO A 52 -6.58 -4.27 1.51
CA PRO A 52 -7.16 -3.32 2.46
C PRO A 52 -6.45 -1.97 2.62
N ILE A 53 -5.18 -1.85 2.19
CA ILE A 53 -4.36 -0.64 2.42
C ILE A 53 -3.92 0.06 1.13
N ALA A 54 -3.94 -0.62 -0.01
CA ALA A 54 -3.32 -0.10 -1.22
C ALA A 54 -3.86 -0.77 -2.48
N VAL A 55 -3.71 -0.07 -3.61
CA VAL A 55 -3.92 -0.59 -4.96
C VAL A 55 -2.73 -0.25 -5.84
N ARG A 56 -2.42 -1.17 -6.75
CA ARG A 56 -1.56 -0.91 -7.90
C ARG A 56 -2.31 -1.21 -9.19
N VAL A 57 -2.11 -0.36 -10.19
CA VAL A 57 -2.76 -0.43 -11.49
C VAL A 57 -1.69 -0.50 -12.55
N ASP A 58 -1.83 -1.43 -13.48
CA ASP A 58 -1.03 -1.49 -14.70
C ASP A 58 -1.60 -0.47 -15.69
N MET A 59 -0.93 0.67 -15.81
CA MET A 59 -1.38 1.78 -16.64
C MET A 59 -1.19 1.50 -18.14
N SER A 60 -0.51 0.42 -18.52
CA SER A 60 -0.34 0.04 -19.93
C SER A 60 -1.58 -0.66 -20.51
N LYS A 61 -2.50 -1.15 -19.67
CA LYS A 61 -3.66 -1.95 -20.08
C LYS A 61 -4.96 -1.21 -19.85
N GLY A 62 -5.83 -1.14 -20.85
CA GLY A 62 -7.18 -0.55 -20.75
C GLY A 62 -7.26 0.97 -20.92
N PHE A 63 -6.17 1.70 -20.73
CA PHE A 63 -6.17 3.17 -20.68
C PHE A 63 -5.80 3.86 -22.01
N GLY A 64 -5.46 3.09 -23.05
CA GLY A 64 -5.07 3.65 -24.37
C GLY A 64 -3.77 4.46 -24.36
N LEU A 65 -2.91 4.23 -23.35
CA LEU A 65 -1.63 4.90 -23.18
C LEU A 65 -0.52 4.15 -23.92
N SER A 66 0.47 4.88 -24.42
CA SER A 66 1.74 4.28 -24.85
C SER A 66 2.58 3.82 -23.64
N ASP A 67 3.58 2.98 -23.88
CA ASP A 67 4.51 2.49 -22.85
C ASP A 67 5.20 3.62 -22.06
N VAL A 68 5.42 4.77 -22.70
CA VAL A 68 6.03 5.95 -22.05
C VAL A 68 5.01 6.69 -21.19
N GLU A 69 3.77 6.84 -21.69
CA GLU A 69 2.69 7.49 -20.94
C GLU A 69 2.23 6.65 -19.75
N ALA A 70 2.23 5.33 -19.88
CA ALA A 70 1.89 4.41 -18.79
C ALA A 70 2.85 4.51 -17.58
N GLN A 71 4.08 5.00 -17.80
CA GLN A 71 5.06 5.21 -16.73
C GLN A 71 4.89 6.55 -16.01
N ASP A 72 4.11 7.47 -16.57
CA ASP A 72 3.87 8.78 -15.97
C ASP A 72 2.65 8.72 -15.03
N PRO A 73 2.84 8.84 -13.69
CA PRO A 73 1.73 8.84 -12.74
C PRO A 73 0.76 10.00 -12.97
N GLY A 74 1.15 11.04 -13.71
CA GLY A 74 0.28 12.12 -14.13
C GLY A 74 -0.90 11.66 -14.99
N ASN A 75 -0.85 10.48 -15.61
CA ASN A 75 -1.98 9.91 -16.38
C ASN A 75 -3.03 9.19 -15.51
N MET A 76 -2.79 9.06 -14.21
CA MET A 76 -3.82 8.65 -13.23
C MET A 76 -4.65 9.88 -12.82
N LYS A 77 -5.87 10.01 -13.36
CA LYS A 77 -6.73 11.20 -13.17
C LYS A 77 -7.85 10.97 -12.18
N TYR A 78 -8.37 9.75 -12.11
CA TYR A 78 -9.49 9.40 -11.26
C TYR A 78 -9.36 7.99 -10.72
N MET A 79 -9.72 7.79 -9.45
CA MET A 79 -9.86 6.47 -8.85
C MET A 79 -10.96 6.49 -7.80
N GLU A 80 -11.91 5.58 -7.93
CA GLU A 80 -13.03 5.41 -7.01
C GLU A 80 -13.23 3.93 -6.68
N ILE A 81 -13.54 3.65 -5.42
CA ILE A 81 -13.95 2.34 -4.95
C ILE A 81 -15.43 2.44 -4.61
N LYS A 82 -16.27 1.65 -5.27
CA LYS A 82 -17.69 1.53 -4.94
C LYS A 82 -17.93 0.26 -4.14
N PHE A 83 -18.76 0.40 -3.11
CA PHE A 83 -19.09 -0.68 -2.18
C PHE A 83 -20.44 -1.30 -2.52
N LYS A 84 -20.65 -2.54 -2.07
CA LYS A 84 -21.89 -3.32 -2.26
C LYS A 84 -23.12 -2.65 -1.64
N ASP A 85 -22.93 -1.81 -0.62
CA ASP A 85 -23.98 -1.02 0.02
C ASP A 85 -24.38 0.25 -0.75
N GLY A 86 -23.71 0.54 -1.86
CA GLY A 86 -23.94 1.72 -2.70
C GLY A 86 -23.17 2.96 -2.27
N SER A 87 -22.39 2.91 -1.18
CA SER A 87 -21.46 3.97 -0.81
C SER A 87 -20.22 3.96 -1.71
N SER A 88 -19.48 5.07 -1.74
CA SER A 88 -18.25 5.15 -2.50
C SER A 88 -17.12 5.89 -1.78
N TYR A 89 -15.92 5.65 -2.27
CA TYR A 89 -14.69 6.26 -1.80
C TYR A 89 -13.83 6.67 -2.98
N VAL A 90 -13.84 7.97 -3.23
CA VAL A 90 -12.96 8.60 -4.22
C VAL A 90 -11.55 8.67 -3.63
N VAL A 91 -10.66 7.82 -4.14
CA VAL A 91 -9.25 7.76 -3.74
C VAL A 91 -8.50 8.95 -4.33
N SER A 92 -8.74 9.26 -5.60
CA SER A 92 -8.20 10.44 -6.27
C SER A 92 -9.16 10.99 -7.32
N ASP A 93 -9.20 12.31 -7.44
CA ASP A 93 -9.93 13.02 -8.48
C ASP A 93 -9.19 14.33 -8.76
N SER A 94 -8.49 14.37 -9.90
CA SER A 94 -7.67 15.52 -10.28
C SER A 94 -8.49 16.77 -10.62
N GLU A 95 -9.73 16.61 -11.09
CA GLU A 95 -10.60 17.75 -11.43
C GLU A 95 -11.12 18.43 -10.17
N ASN A 96 -11.44 17.63 -9.15
CA ASN A 96 -11.97 18.12 -7.87
C ASN A 96 -10.90 18.26 -6.78
N MET A 97 -9.62 18.06 -7.11
CA MET A 97 -8.46 18.14 -6.20
C MET A 97 -8.59 17.23 -4.96
N ILE A 98 -9.11 16.01 -5.17
CA ILE A 98 -9.22 14.99 -4.11
C ILE A 98 -8.00 14.08 -4.19
N GLU A 99 -7.32 13.93 -3.05
CA GLU A 99 -6.17 13.02 -2.89
C GLU A 99 -6.30 12.31 -1.52
N ASN A 100 -7.12 11.27 -1.48
CA ASN A 100 -7.32 10.43 -0.28
C ASN A 100 -6.28 9.30 -0.19
N ASN A 101 -5.05 9.60 -0.57
CA ASN A 101 -3.92 8.68 -0.49
C ASN A 101 -2.82 9.23 0.42
N GLY A 102 -2.07 8.32 1.04
CA GLY A 102 -0.92 8.67 1.88
C GLY A 102 0.38 8.78 1.09
N TYR A 103 0.49 8.02 -0.01
CA TYR A 103 1.71 7.95 -0.83
C TYR A 103 1.39 7.41 -2.22
N ILE A 104 2.02 7.98 -3.25
CA ILE A 104 1.94 7.54 -4.64
C ILE A 104 3.34 7.20 -5.15
N LEU A 105 3.45 6.10 -5.89
CA LEU A 105 4.69 5.68 -6.55
C LEU A 105 4.39 5.11 -7.94
N GLY A 106 5.10 5.60 -8.95
CA GLY A 106 5.21 4.93 -10.25
C GLY A 106 6.44 4.00 -10.27
N ALA A 107 6.31 2.79 -10.80
CA ALA A 107 7.41 1.86 -10.99
C ALA A 107 7.21 1.03 -12.27
N GLY A 108 7.79 1.47 -13.38
CA GLY A 108 7.44 0.95 -14.70
C GLY A 108 6.00 1.31 -15.05
N GLU A 109 5.27 0.39 -15.69
CA GLU A 109 3.84 0.53 -16.02
C GLU A 109 2.92 0.62 -14.79
N TRP A 110 3.43 0.32 -13.59
CA TRP A 110 2.64 0.23 -12.38
C TRP A 110 2.52 1.57 -11.66
N TYR A 111 1.33 2.13 -11.64
CA TYR A 111 0.92 3.13 -10.66
C TYR A 111 0.58 2.45 -9.33
N LYS A 112 1.04 2.99 -8.21
CA LYS A 112 0.77 2.44 -6.86
C LYS A 112 0.34 3.55 -5.93
N THR A 113 -0.70 3.30 -5.15
CA THR A 113 -1.19 4.25 -4.14
C THR A 113 -1.64 3.54 -2.86
N VAL A 114 -1.38 4.18 -1.73
CA VAL A 114 -1.79 3.72 -0.39
C VAL A 114 -2.98 4.56 0.06
N PHE A 115 -4.06 3.92 0.50
CA PHE A 115 -5.26 4.59 0.97
C PHE A 115 -5.01 5.32 2.30
N ASN A 116 -5.71 6.43 2.53
CA ASN A 116 -5.68 7.13 3.82
C ASN A 116 -6.54 6.45 4.92
N ARG A 117 -7.19 5.33 4.59
CA ARG A 117 -8.03 4.53 5.49
C ARG A 117 -7.96 3.06 5.12
N LEU A 118 -8.30 2.19 6.07
CA LEU A 118 -8.47 0.76 5.80
C LEU A 118 -9.78 0.52 5.06
N ILE A 119 -9.74 -0.43 4.13
CA ILE A 119 -10.89 -0.85 3.33
C ILE A 119 -11.17 -2.33 3.59
N ASP A 120 -12.44 -2.66 3.78
CA ASP A 120 -12.86 -4.07 3.72
C ASP A 120 -13.00 -4.49 2.26
N THR A 121 -12.11 -5.37 1.81
CA THR A 121 -12.09 -5.84 0.41
C THR A 121 -13.27 -6.73 0.06
N ASP A 122 -13.93 -7.34 1.06
CA ASP A 122 -15.12 -8.18 0.83
C ASP A 122 -16.36 -7.34 0.48
N GLU A 123 -16.36 -6.06 0.84
CA GLU A 123 -17.47 -5.14 0.60
C GLU A 123 -17.34 -4.34 -0.70
N ILE A 124 -16.23 -4.49 -1.44
CA ILE A 124 -16.03 -3.79 -2.72
C ILE A 124 -16.92 -4.44 -3.79
N ALA A 125 -17.62 -3.62 -4.56
CA ALA A 125 -18.39 -4.02 -5.73
C ALA A 125 -17.61 -3.78 -7.04
N GLU A 126 -16.99 -2.61 -7.17
CA GLU A 126 -16.15 -2.27 -8.32
C GLU A 126 -15.09 -1.24 -7.94
N ILE A 127 -13.98 -1.26 -8.67
CA ILE A 127 -12.94 -0.23 -8.63
C ILE A 127 -12.95 0.45 -10.00
N ILE A 128 -13.05 1.77 -10.02
CA ILE A 128 -13.03 2.57 -11.23
C ILE A 128 -11.70 3.31 -11.25
N VAL A 129 -11.01 3.23 -12.38
CA VAL A 129 -9.76 3.95 -12.61
C VAL A 129 -9.88 4.67 -13.94
N ASN A 130 -9.76 5.99 -13.94
CA ASN A 130 -10.12 6.83 -15.09
C ASN A 130 -11.51 6.40 -15.62
N ASP A 131 -11.57 5.89 -16.85
CA ASP A 131 -12.80 5.42 -17.50
C ASP A 131 -12.94 3.88 -17.51
N VAL A 132 -12.02 3.15 -16.88
CA VAL A 132 -11.99 1.69 -16.84
C VAL A 132 -12.63 1.18 -15.54
N VAL A 133 -13.56 0.23 -15.68
CA VAL A 133 -14.27 -0.38 -14.55
C VAL A 133 -13.76 -1.79 -14.31
N PHE A 134 -13.35 -2.05 -13.06
CA PHE A 134 -12.88 -3.35 -12.58
C PHE A 134 -13.92 -3.95 -11.63
N PRO A 135 -14.78 -4.87 -12.10
CA PRO A 135 -15.77 -5.51 -11.25
C PRO A 135 -15.10 -6.47 -10.25
N VAL A 136 -15.61 -6.49 -9.01
CA VAL A 136 -15.18 -7.41 -7.97
C VAL A 136 -16.25 -8.50 -7.79
N GLU A 137 -15.85 -9.76 -7.94
CA GLU A 137 -16.69 -10.95 -7.67
C GLU A 137 -16.81 -11.26 -6.17
#